data_AF-A0A831W1N1-F1
#
_entry.id   AF-A0A831W1N1-F1
#
_cell.length_a   1.000
_cell.length_b   1.000
_cell.length_c   1.000
_cell.angle_alpha   90.00
_cell.angle_beta   90.00
_cell.angle_gamma   90.00
#
_symmetry.space_group_name_H-M   'P 1'
#
loop_
_entity.id
_entity.type
_entity.pdbx_description
1 polymer ?
#
loop_
_entity_poly.entity_id
_entity_poly.type
_entity_poly.pdbx_seq_one_letter_code
_entity_poly.pdbx_strand_id
1 'polypeptide(L)'
;MAGGAGAHELGGGSYLPDRIQNADGVIEAFTGYDINETQFMKSLGLRIGGWIDFGYSHNFEDPRNDLNDPVTFNFRHDHALLNQANLFIERAVSTDGGWDIGGRVDFMIGSDSPFTQAVGLEISDAGKQKWMGDTDQLHNFNKLALPQAYLEIYAPVLNGITAKIGHFYTIIGNEVVTAPDNFFYSHAYTMQYGEPFTHTGALFSMPLVNNLSVTVGAVNGWDSFTADIDDAWNFIGGLNWDNGVEG
;
A
#
# COMPACT_ATOMS: atom_id res chain seq x y z
N MET A 1 -8.38 -41.74 -21.92
CA MET A 1 -9.04 -41.46 -23.21
C MET A 1 -10.30 -40.66 -22.90
N ALA A 2 -10.67 -39.54 -23.48
CA ALA A 2 -10.09 -38.53 -24.36
C ALA A 2 -11.25 -37.54 -24.63
N GLY A 3 -10.96 -36.23 -24.75
CA GLY A 3 -11.90 -35.20 -25.25
C GLY A 3 -12.64 -34.44 -24.14
N GLY A 4 -12.40 -33.16 -23.85
CA GLY A 4 -11.87 -32.07 -24.67
C GLY A 4 -13.02 -31.28 -25.31
N ALA A 5 -13.46 -30.20 -24.66
CA ALA A 5 -14.32 -29.18 -25.25
C ALA A 5 -13.67 -27.81 -24.97
N GLY A 6 -13.16 -27.20 -26.04
CA GLY A 6 -12.33 -26.01 -26.00
C GLY A 6 -13.12 -24.74 -25.75
N ALA A 7 -12.54 -23.87 -24.93
CA ALA A 7 -12.86 -22.45 -24.93
C ALA A 7 -12.18 -21.81 -26.15
N HIS A 8 -12.99 -21.12 -26.94
CA HIS A 8 -12.60 -20.42 -28.16
C HIS A 8 -11.93 -19.10 -27.75
N GLU A 9 -10.60 -19.05 -27.73
CA GLU A 9 -9.85 -17.81 -27.52
C GLU A 9 -10.05 -16.90 -28.74
N LEU A 10 -10.67 -15.75 -28.51
CA LEU A 10 -10.66 -14.63 -29.44
C LEU A 10 -9.29 -13.96 -29.30
N GLY A 11 -8.43 -14.22 -30.29
CA GLY A 11 -7.08 -13.70 -30.37
C GLY A 11 -7.06 -12.16 -30.39
N GLY A 12 -6.64 -11.58 -29.27
CA GLY A 12 -5.92 -10.31 -29.22
C GLY A 12 -4.52 -10.64 -28.71
N GLY A 13 -3.54 -10.72 -29.60
CA GLY A 13 -2.17 -11.04 -29.22
C GLY A 13 -1.65 -10.02 -28.20
N SER A 14 -1.44 -10.46 -26.96
CA SER A 14 -0.71 -9.70 -25.97
C SER A 14 0.77 -9.71 -26.37
N TYR A 15 1.34 -8.53 -26.62
CA TYR A 15 2.74 -8.36 -27.02
C TYR A 15 3.75 -8.57 -25.87
N LEU A 16 3.29 -9.10 -24.73
CA LEU A 16 4.14 -9.30 -23.55
C LEU A 16 4.60 -10.75 -23.48
N PRO A 17 5.92 -11.01 -23.30
CA PRO A 17 6.46 -12.35 -23.12
C PRO A 17 5.71 -13.14 -22.04
N ASP A 18 5.49 -14.44 -22.23
CA ASP A 18 4.75 -15.33 -21.30
C ASP A 18 5.24 -15.24 -19.83
N ARG A 19 6.53 -14.94 -19.63
CA ARG A 19 7.13 -14.71 -18.30
C ARG A 19 6.57 -13.50 -17.55
N ILE A 20 6.05 -12.49 -18.25
CA ILE A 20 5.44 -11.29 -17.64
C ILE A 20 3.97 -11.58 -17.30
N GLN A 21 3.33 -12.48 -18.04
CA GLN A 21 1.93 -12.84 -17.82
C GLN A 21 1.73 -13.75 -16.59
N ASN A 22 2.76 -14.50 -16.17
CA ASN A 22 2.67 -15.51 -15.09
C ASN A 22 3.75 -15.35 -14.00
N ALA A 23 4.38 -14.18 -13.84
CA ALA A 23 5.38 -13.99 -12.78
C ALA A 23 4.70 -13.85 -11.42
N ASP A 24 5.15 -14.62 -10.43
CA ASP A 24 4.65 -14.56 -9.05
C ASP A 24 5.12 -13.27 -8.32
N GLY A 25 6.02 -12.48 -8.94
CA GLY A 25 6.37 -11.13 -8.51
C GLY A 25 7.18 -10.30 -9.52
N VAL A 26 7.17 -8.97 -9.36
CA VAL A 26 7.82 -8.01 -10.28
C VAL A 26 9.33 -8.27 -10.45
N ILE A 27 10.03 -8.67 -9.39
CA ILE A 27 11.47 -8.97 -9.45
C ILE A 27 11.74 -10.18 -10.35
N GLU A 28 10.94 -11.23 -10.21
CA GLU A 28 11.04 -12.40 -11.08
C GLU A 28 10.72 -12.04 -12.53
N ALA A 29 9.67 -11.23 -12.76
CA ALA A 29 9.28 -10.79 -14.11
C ALA A 29 10.42 -10.10 -14.87
N PHE A 30 11.23 -9.27 -14.18
CA PHE A 30 12.32 -8.52 -14.78
C PHE A 30 13.67 -9.26 -14.79
N THR A 31 13.96 -10.04 -13.75
CA THR A 31 15.28 -10.68 -13.58
C THR A 31 15.31 -12.15 -14.00
N GLY A 32 14.15 -12.81 -14.08
CA GLY A 32 14.01 -14.26 -14.24
C GLY A 32 14.45 -15.05 -13.00
N TYR A 33 14.67 -14.38 -11.87
CA TYR A 33 15.10 -14.99 -10.63
C TYR A 33 14.10 -14.70 -9.51
N ASP A 34 13.57 -15.76 -8.91
CA ASP A 34 12.77 -15.64 -7.70
C ASP A 34 13.70 -15.59 -6.47
N ILE A 35 13.90 -14.37 -5.97
CA ILE A 35 14.69 -14.13 -4.75
C ILE A 35 14.02 -14.71 -3.49
N ASN A 36 12.69 -14.81 -3.47
CA ASN A 36 11.94 -15.32 -2.32
C ASN A 36 12.14 -16.83 -2.14
N GLU A 37 12.46 -17.54 -3.23
CA GLU A 37 12.72 -18.97 -3.22
C GLU A 37 14.12 -19.35 -2.69
N THR A 38 14.99 -18.37 -2.45
CA THR A 38 16.31 -18.62 -1.89
C THR A 38 16.24 -19.19 -0.46
N GLN A 39 17.19 -20.07 -0.12
CA GLN A 39 17.28 -20.62 1.24
C GLN A 39 17.43 -19.54 2.32
N PHE A 40 18.15 -18.46 2.01
CA PHE A 40 18.32 -17.33 2.93
C PHE A 40 16.97 -16.68 3.25
N MET A 41 16.20 -16.29 2.23
CA MET A 41 14.89 -15.64 2.42
C MET A 41 13.92 -16.55 3.16
N LYS A 42 13.83 -17.83 2.76
CA LYS A 42 13.00 -18.83 3.45
C LYS A 42 13.41 -19.05 4.91
N SER A 43 14.71 -19.12 5.20
CA SER A 43 15.21 -19.34 6.57
C SER A 43 14.88 -18.18 7.52
N LEU A 44 14.76 -16.97 6.98
CA LEU A 44 14.38 -15.78 7.74
C LEU A 44 12.86 -15.52 7.70
N GLY A 45 12.11 -16.25 6.89
CA GLY A 45 10.68 -15.99 6.62
C GLY A 45 10.46 -14.63 5.94
N LEU A 46 11.45 -14.13 5.19
CA LEU A 46 11.38 -12.85 4.51
C LEU A 46 10.81 -13.01 3.11
N ARG A 47 10.10 -11.97 2.67
CA ARG A 47 9.56 -11.82 1.33
C ARG A 47 9.85 -10.41 0.82
N ILE A 48 10.31 -10.32 -0.41
CA ILE A 48 10.44 -9.07 -1.16
C ILE A 48 9.40 -9.10 -2.27
N GLY A 49 8.67 -8.02 -2.42
CA GLY A 49 7.75 -7.83 -3.53
C GLY A 49 7.56 -6.36 -3.84
N GLY A 50 6.68 -6.07 -4.78
CA GLY A 50 6.46 -4.71 -5.23
C GLY A 50 5.58 -4.66 -6.46
N TRP A 51 5.29 -3.45 -6.90
CA TRP A 51 4.52 -3.18 -8.11
C TRP A 51 5.06 -1.94 -8.82
N ILE A 52 4.72 -1.83 -10.11
CA ILE A 52 4.94 -0.65 -10.92
C ILE A 52 3.61 -0.32 -11.60
N ASP A 53 3.17 0.92 -11.49
CA ASP A 53 1.94 1.44 -12.08
C ASP A 53 2.24 2.68 -12.93
N PHE A 54 1.66 2.72 -14.12
CA PHE A 54 1.79 3.83 -15.06
C PHE A 54 0.40 4.30 -15.48
N GLY A 55 0.25 5.61 -15.64
CA GLY A 55 -1.02 6.21 -15.98
C GLY A 55 -0.91 7.38 -16.94
N TYR A 56 -2.04 7.73 -17.51
CA TYR A 56 -2.18 8.86 -18.41
C TYR A 56 -3.61 9.37 -18.31
N SER A 57 -3.78 10.69 -18.21
CA SER A 57 -5.08 11.34 -18.22
C SER A 57 -5.12 12.41 -19.29
N HIS A 58 -6.21 12.43 -20.07
CA HIS A 58 -6.48 13.49 -21.03
C HIS A 58 -7.70 14.29 -20.59
N ASN A 59 -7.59 15.61 -20.69
CA ASN A 59 -8.64 16.56 -20.31
C ASN A 59 -8.96 17.42 -21.54
N PHE A 60 -10.18 17.28 -22.05
CA PHE A 60 -10.58 17.92 -23.30
C PHE A 60 -10.67 19.46 -23.21
N GLU A 61 -10.63 20.04 -22.00
CA GLU A 61 -10.58 21.49 -21.81
C GLU A 61 -9.18 22.09 -22.06
N ASP A 62 -8.13 21.26 -22.17
CA ASP A 62 -6.74 21.68 -22.44
C ASP A 62 -6.25 22.77 -21.44
N PRO A 63 -6.15 22.43 -20.14
CA PRO A 63 -5.81 23.38 -19.10
C PRO A 63 -4.37 23.89 -19.26
N ARG A 64 -4.20 25.23 -19.22
CA ARG A 64 -2.91 25.92 -19.45
C ARG A 64 -1.79 25.60 -18.45
N ASN A 65 -2.12 24.99 -17.32
CA ASN A 65 -1.18 24.63 -16.25
C ASN A 65 -0.87 23.13 -16.24
N ASP A 66 -1.40 22.35 -17.19
CA ASP A 66 -1.23 20.91 -17.31
C ASP A 66 -1.77 20.12 -16.09
N LEU A 67 -2.71 20.72 -15.33
CA LEU A 67 -3.31 20.12 -14.13
C LEU A 67 -4.80 19.85 -14.32
N ASN A 68 -5.26 18.74 -13.75
CA ASN A 68 -6.66 18.32 -13.61
C ASN A 68 -7.21 18.68 -12.22
N ASP A 69 -6.77 19.79 -11.64
CA ASP A 69 -7.21 20.22 -10.32
C ASP A 69 -8.75 20.29 -10.25
N PRO A 70 -9.38 19.85 -9.14
CA PRO A 70 -8.77 19.47 -7.86
C PRO A 70 -8.49 17.95 -7.72
N VAL A 71 -8.35 17.21 -8.82
CA VAL A 71 -8.09 15.77 -8.77
C VAL A 71 -6.62 15.49 -8.41
N THR A 72 -6.39 14.44 -7.64
CA THR A 72 -5.07 13.95 -7.19
C THR A 72 -4.79 12.54 -7.72
N PHE A 73 -3.55 12.04 -7.63
CA PHE A 73 -3.06 10.77 -8.19
C PHE A 73 -3.07 10.69 -9.74
N ASN A 74 -4.11 11.21 -10.41
CA ASN A 74 -4.16 11.42 -11.87
C ASN A 74 -4.25 12.91 -12.25
N PHE A 75 -3.57 13.75 -11.45
CA PHE A 75 -3.64 15.21 -11.48
C PHE A 75 -3.07 15.87 -12.74
N ARG A 76 -2.39 15.15 -13.63
CA ARG A 76 -1.80 15.73 -14.85
C ARG A 76 -2.70 15.59 -16.06
N HIS A 77 -2.81 16.67 -16.83
CA HIS A 77 -3.31 16.65 -18.19
C HIS A 77 -2.19 16.25 -19.16
N ASP A 78 -2.46 15.31 -20.06
CA ASP A 78 -1.63 14.97 -21.22
C ASP A 78 -0.18 14.55 -20.90
N HIS A 79 0.04 13.99 -19.71
CA HIS A 79 1.32 13.43 -19.30
C HIS A 79 1.19 11.94 -18.97
N ALA A 80 2.13 11.16 -19.48
CA ALA A 80 2.38 9.81 -18.97
C ALA A 80 3.12 9.92 -17.64
N LEU A 81 2.62 9.21 -16.63
CA LEU A 81 3.14 9.19 -15.28
C LEU A 81 3.59 7.79 -14.90
N LEU A 82 4.74 7.70 -14.24
CA LEU A 82 5.00 6.60 -13.32
C LEU A 82 4.27 6.96 -12.02
N ASN A 83 3.09 6.40 -11.81
CA ASN A 83 2.28 6.72 -10.64
C ASN A 83 2.95 6.17 -9.39
N GLN A 84 3.25 4.87 -9.41
CA GLN A 84 3.89 4.17 -8.31
C GLN A 84 4.93 3.19 -8.83
N ALA A 85 6.15 3.26 -8.29
CA ALA A 85 7.02 2.11 -8.18
C ALA A 85 7.22 1.86 -6.69
N ASN A 86 6.65 0.77 -6.19
CA ASN A 86 6.75 0.39 -4.78
C ASN A 86 7.55 -0.90 -4.64
N LEU A 87 8.42 -0.93 -3.65
CA LEU A 87 9.15 -2.11 -3.20
C LEU A 87 8.88 -2.31 -1.72
N PHE A 88 8.59 -3.53 -1.30
CA PHE A 88 8.45 -3.87 0.11
C PHE A 88 9.31 -5.06 0.50
N ILE A 89 9.67 -5.08 1.79
CA ILE A 89 10.30 -6.21 2.46
C ILE A 89 9.43 -6.55 3.66
N GLU A 90 9.03 -7.81 3.78
CA GLU A 90 8.08 -8.26 4.79
C GLU A 90 8.52 -9.57 5.43
N ARG A 91 8.29 -9.69 6.73
CA ARG A 91 8.17 -10.98 7.43
C ARG A 91 6.75 -11.08 7.97
N ALA A 92 5.94 -11.96 7.39
CA ALA A 92 4.61 -12.23 7.90
C ALA A 92 4.69 -12.96 9.25
N VAL A 93 3.76 -12.65 10.14
CA VAL A 93 3.66 -13.31 11.45
C VAL A 93 2.76 -14.53 11.34
N SER A 94 3.20 -15.65 11.91
CA SER A 94 2.36 -16.85 12.03
C SER A 94 1.46 -16.78 13.26
N THR A 95 0.16 -17.02 13.07
CA THR A 95 -0.85 -17.07 14.15
C THR A 95 -1.14 -18.48 14.66
N ASP A 96 -0.60 -19.52 14.01
CA ASP A 96 -0.96 -20.93 14.25
C ASP A 96 -0.10 -21.59 15.34
N GLY A 97 0.73 -20.81 16.04
CA GLY A 97 1.76 -21.31 16.94
C GLY A 97 1.97 -20.49 18.20
N GLY A 98 3.22 -20.45 18.64
CA GLY A 98 3.64 -19.66 19.80
C GLY A 98 3.79 -18.18 19.47
N TRP A 99 4.53 -17.47 20.31
CA TRP A 99 4.94 -16.10 20.02
C TRP A 99 5.69 -16.02 18.68
N ASP A 100 5.36 -15.03 17.87
CA ASP A 100 6.08 -14.74 16.63
C ASP A 100 6.13 -13.23 16.36
N ILE A 101 7.13 -12.80 15.59
CA ILE A 101 7.43 -11.40 15.32
C ILE A 101 7.64 -11.18 13.82
N GLY A 102 7.18 -10.08 13.29
CA GLY A 102 7.29 -9.77 11.88
C GLY A 102 7.28 -8.29 11.68
N GLY A 103 7.01 -7.89 10.47
CA GLY A 103 6.98 -6.49 10.11
C GLY A 103 7.11 -6.30 8.63
N ARG A 104 6.99 -5.05 8.23
CA ARG A 104 7.04 -4.65 6.84
C ARG A 104 7.59 -3.24 6.71
N VAL A 105 8.35 -3.03 5.64
CA VAL A 105 8.76 -1.71 5.19
C VAL A 105 8.50 -1.58 3.69
N ASP A 106 7.93 -0.46 3.27
CA ASP A 106 7.63 -0.12 1.88
C ASP A 106 8.43 1.12 1.47
N PHE A 107 8.88 1.15 0.22
CA PHE A 107 9.57 2.27 -0.42
C PHE A 107 8.83 2.59 -1.71
N MET A 108 8.22 3.76 -1.76
CA MET A 108 7.42 4.21 -2.90
C MET A 108 8.04 5.45 -3.54
N ILE A 109 8.17 5.40 -4.87
CA ILE A 109 8.46 6.57 -5.70
C ILE A 109 7.42 6.70 -6.81
N GLY A 110 7.35 7.87 -7.44
CA GLY A 110 6.40 8.15 -8.54
C GLY A 110 5.50 9.33 -8.20
N SER A 111 4.60 9.68 -9.12
CA SER A 111 3.72 10.85 -8.97
C SER A 111 2.77 10.80 -7.79
N ASP A 112 2.50 9.60 -7.25
CA ASP A 112 1.59 9.41 -6.13
C ASP A 112 2.31 9.55 -4.77
N SER A 113 3.62 9.36 -4.77
CA SER A 113 4.44 9.41 -3.55
C SER A 113 4.24 10.69 -2.73
N PRO A 114 4.12 11.91 -3.29
CA PRO A 114 3.93 13.12 -2.49
C PRO A 114 2.60 13.14 -1.73
N PHE A 115 1.56 12.49 -2.26
CA PHE A 115 0.25 12.38 -1.61
C PHE A 115 0.24 11.35 -0.48
N THR A 116 1.28 10.50 -0.38
CA THR A 116 1.38 9.40 0.58
C THR A 116 2.35 9.70 1.73
N GLN A 117 3.07 10.82 1.67
CA GLN A 117 4.06 11.17 2.70
C GLN A 117 3.40 11.60 4.01
N ALA A 118 4.08 11.30 5.12
CA ALA A 118 3.62 11.69 6.45
C ALA A 118 4.44 12.87 7.02
N VAL A 119 3.74 13.77 7.72
CA VAL A 119 4.36 14.83 8.53
C VAL A 119 5.15 14.18 9.68
N GLY A 120 6.35 14.67 9.96
CA GLY A 120 7.28 14.09 10.92
C GLY A 120 8.21 13.02 10.34
N LEU A 121 7.85 12.35 9.23
CA LEU A 121 8.66 11.29 8.62
C LEU A 121 9.42 11.81 7.40
N GLU A 122 8.76 11.97 6.26
CA GLU A 122 9.31 12.54 5.03
C GLU A 122 9.21 14.06 5.01
N ILE A 123 8.14 14.61 5.57
CA ILE A 123 7.88 16.05 5.66
C ILE A 123 8.15 16.49 7.10
N SER A 124 8.78 17.63 7.33
CA SER A 124 8.93 18.20 8.68
C SER A 124 7.64 18.85 9.15
N ASP A 125 7.52 19.13 10.45
CA ASP A 125 6.36 19.85 11.00
C ASP A 125 6.20 21.26 10.40
N ALA A 126 7.28 21.81 9.80
CA ALA A 126 7.27 23.07 9.06
C ALA A 126 6.94 22.91 7.56
N GLY A 127 6.48 21.74 7.13
CA GLY A 127 6.10 21.44 5.74
C GLY A 127 7.26 21.24 4.77
N LYS A 128 8.48 21.00 5.25
CA LYS A 128 9.68 20.87 4.39
C LYS A 128 10.08 19.42 4.18
N GLN A 129 10.47 19.06 2.95
CA GLN A 129 11.04 17.74 2.66
C GLN A 129 12.32 17.48 3.48
N LYS A 130 12.40 16.32 4.13
CA LYS A 130 13.54 15.93 4.99
C LYS A 130 14.63 15.14 4.28
N TRP A 131 14.28 14.31 3.30
CA TRP A 131 15.25 13.39 2.66
C TRP A 131 15.46 13.68 1.18
N MET A 132 14.38 13.88 0.42
CA MET A 132 14.44 14.10 -1.02
C MET A 132 13.99 15.52 -1.37
N GLY A 133 14.94 16.46 -1.18
CA GLY A 133 15.08 17.78 -1.82
C GLY A 133 13.82 18.62 -2.06
N ASP A 134 13.86 19.87 -1.59
CA ASP A 134 12.85 20.89 -1.86
C ASP A 134 12.79 21.20 -3.36
N THR A 135 11.85 20.55 -4.04
CA THR A 135 11.59 20.73 -5.45
C THR A 135 10.08 20.68 -5.58
N ASP A 136 9.53 21.78 -6.08
CA ASP A 136 8.13 22.06 -6.31
C ASP A 136 7.30 20.78 -6.59
N GLN A 137 6.28 20.53 -5.77
CA GLN A 137 5.41 19.36 -5.90
C GLN A 137 4.73 19.31 -7.28
N LEU A 138 4.55 20.47 -7.92
CA LEU A 138 3.95 20.60 -9.25
C LEU A 138 4.93 20.39 -10.40
N HIS A 139 6.23 20.24 -10.16
CA HIS A 139 7.21 20.07 -11.24
C HIS A 139 8.19 18.91 -11.00
N ASN A 140 8.37 18.48 -9.75
CA ASN A 140 9.14 17.30 -9.39
C ASN A 140 8.39 16.45 -8.35
N PHE A 141 7.46 15.65 -8.86
CA PHE A 141 6.59 14.76 -8.09
C PHE A 141 7.26 13.42 -7.73
N ASN A 142 8.50 13.16 -8.19
CA ASN A 142 9.24 11.96 -7.80
C ASN A 142 9.86 12.16 -6.41
N LYS A 143 9.03 11.96 -5.38
CA LYS A 143 9.49 11.89 -3.99
C LYS A 143 9.68 10.44 -3.58
N LEU A 144 10.29 10.24 -2.42
CA LEU A 144 10.25 8.96 -1.72
C LEU A 144 9.22 9.09 -0.61
N ALA A 145 8.31 8.14 -0.56
CA ALA A 145 7.47 7.86 0.60
C ALA A 145 7.89 6.51 1.21
N LEU A 146 7.71 6.37 2.52
CA LEU A 146 7.80 5.13 3.27
C LEU A 146 6.42 4.80 3.85
N PRO A 147 5.45 4.37 3.03
CA PRO A 147 4.04 4.30 3.45
C PRO A 147 3.79 3.27 4.56
N GLN A 148 4.68 2.29 4.69
CA GLN A 148 4.68 1.33 5.78
C GLN A 148 6.08 1.17 6.33
N ALA A 149 6.18 1.17 7.65
CA ALA A 149 7.37 0.84 8.43
C ALA A 149 6.90 0.42 9.82
N TYR A 150 6.60 -0.87 9.99
CA TYR A 150 6.03 -1.38 11.23
C TYR A 150 6.62 -2.72 11.65
N LEU A 151 6.50 -2.99 12.95
CA LEU A 151 6.67 -4.31 13.55
C LEU A 151 5.31 -4.92 13.83
N GLU A 152 5.23 -6.24 13.74
CA GLU A 152 4.03 -7.01 14.05
C GLU A 152 4.38 -8.12 15.02
N ILE A 153 3.59 -8.32 16.06
CA ILE A 153 3.87 -9.32 17.09
C ILE A 153 2.59 -10.11 17.33
N TYR A 154 2.67 -11.43 17.18
CA TYR A 154 1.62 -12.33 17.61
C TYR A 154 1.93 -12.88 18.99
N ALA A 155 0.94 -12.78 19.87
CA ALA A 155 0.96 -13.30 21.22
C ALA A 155 -0.17 -14.33 21.37
N PRO A 156 0.11 -15.60 21.71
CA PRO A 156 -0.91 -16.62 21.95
C PRO A 156 -1.56 -16.45 23.34
N VAL A 157 -2.01 -15.23 23.63
CA VAL A 157 -2.75 -14.86 24.83
C VAL A 157 -4.21 -14.61 24.46
N LEU A 158 -5.13 -14.95 25.36
CA LEU A 158 -6.57 -14.98 25.05
C LEU A 158 -6.85 -15.85 23.80
N ASN A 159 -7.53 -15.32 22.79
CA ASN A 159 -7.81 -15.99 21.52
C ASN A 159 -6.70 -15.78 20.47
N GLY A 160 -5.54 -15.25 20.88
CA GLY A 160 -4.48 -14.80 19.98
C GLY A 160 -4.61 -13.31 19.67
N ILE A 161 -3.63 -12.52 20.09
CA ILE A 161 -3.58 -11.07 19.83
C ILE A 161 -2.42 -10.79 18.87
N THR A 162 -2.71 -10.04 17.81
CA THR A 162 -1.69 -9.48 16.92
C THR A 162 -1.59 -7.98 17.17
N ALA A 163 -0.40 -7.51 17.53
CA ALA A 163 -0.09 -6.10 17.71
C ALA A 163 0.73 -5.59 16.52
N LYS A 164 0.25 -4.56 15.81
CA LYS A 164 0.98 -3.86 14.74
C LYS A 164 1.40 -2.49 15.25
N ILE A 165 2.70 -2.19 15.26
CA ILE A 165 3.26 -0.99 15.88
C ILE A 165 4.23 -0.32 14.91
N GLY A 166 4.02 0.96 14.62
CA GLY A 166 4.84 1.74 13.71
C GLY A 166 3.99 2.61 12.80
N HIS A 167 4.42 2.76 11.56
CA HIS A 167 3.73 3.51 10.51
C HIS A 167 3.12 2.54 9.49
N PHE A 168 1.86 2.72 9.15
CA PHE A 168 1.11 1.79 8.30
C PHE A 168 -0.04 2.50 7.59
N TYR A 169 -0.49 1.93 6.47
CA TYR A 169 -1.73 2.36 5.83
C TYR A 169 -2.92 2.29 6.78
N THR A 170 -3.82 3.24 6.64
CA THR A 170 -5.08 3.30 7.39
C THR A 170 -5.87 1.98 7.31
N ILE A 171 -6.63 1.68 8.37
CA ILE A 171 -7.61 0.57 8.38
C ILE A 171 -9.05 1.04 8.09
N ILE A 172 -9.21 2.33 7.80
CA ILE A 172 -10.49 2.94 7.42
C ILE A 172 -10.33 3.58 6.04
N GLY A 173 -11.42 3.65 5.29
CA GLY A 173 -11.46 4.19 3.94
C GLY A 173 -11.98 3.14 2.97
N ASN A 174 -12.56 3.60 1.85
CA ASN A 174 -13.09 2.71 0.83
C ASN A 174 -12.09 2.47 -0.31
N GLU A 175 -11.24 3.46 -0.56
CA GLU A 175 -10.14 3.38 -1.51
C GLU A 175 -8.82 3.36 -0.74
N VAL A 176 -7.76 2.93 -1.40
CA VAL A 176 -6.44 2.76 -0.75
C VAL A 176 -5.36 3.42 -1.57
N VAL A 177 -4.22 3.73 -0.96
CA VAL A 177 -3.10 4.33 -1.69
C VAL A 177 -2.51 3.39 -2.73
N THR A 178 -2.46 2.09 -2.44
CA THR A 178 -1.81 1.11 -3.29
C THR A 178 -2.54 0.97 -4.62
N ALA A 179 -1.90 1.40 -5.72
CA ALA A 179 -2.47 1.30 -7.07
C ALA A 179 -3.07 -0.09 -7.41
N PRO A 180 -2.43 -1.24 -7.11
CA PRO A 180 -2.98 -2.55 -7.47
C PRO A 180 -4.27 -2.94 -6.72
N ASP A 181 -4.57 -2.27 -5.61
CA ASP A 181 -5.70 -2.62 -4.74
C ASP A 181 -6.95 -1.76 -5.02
N ASN A 182 -6.89 -0.89 -6.05
CA ASN A 182 -8.03 -0.11 -6.53
C ASN A 182 -8.47 -0.59 -7.91
N PHE A 183 -9.79 -0.63 -8.13
CA PHE A 183 -10.33 -1.00 -9.44
C PHE A 183 -10.20 0.12 -10.49
N PHE A 184 -10.40 1.38 -10.06
CA PHE A 184 -10.33 2.55 -10.93
C PHE A 184 -8.98 3.24 -10.81
N TYR A 185 -8.51 3.79 -11.92
CA TYR A 185 -7.28 4.60 -11.95
C TYR A 185 -7.44 5.95 -11.23
N SER A 186 -8.63 6.54 -11.30
CA SER A 186 -8.96 7.80 -10.63
C SER A 186 -9.67 7.55 -9.30
N HIS A 187 -9.42 8.41 -8.33
CA HIS A 187 -10.02 8.31 -7.01
C HIS A 187 -11.21 9.24 -6.81
N ALA A 188 -12.13 8.88 -5.91
CA ALA A 188 -13.20 9.77 -5.50
C ALA A 188 -12.66 10.92 -4.64
N TYR A 189 -13.34 12.07 -4.67
CA TYR A 189 -12.99 13.20 -3.80
C TYR A 189 -13.05 12.86 -2.31
N THR A 190 -13.82 11.85 -1.91
CA THR A 190 -13.88 11.37 -0.54
C THR A 190 -12.55 10.75 -0.10
N MET A 191 -11.86 10.03 -0.99
CA MET A 191 -10.52 9.51 -0.70
C MET A 191 -9.55 10.65 -0.46
N GLN A 192 -9.57 11.66 -1.35
CA GLN A 192 -8.57 12.72 -1.29
C GLN A 192 -8.74 13.69 -0.12
N TYR A 193 -9.97 13.96 0.30
CA TYR A 193 -10.27 15.06 1.23
C TYR A 193 -11.04 14.63 2.48
N GLY A 194 -11.42 13.37 2.58
CA GLY A 194 -12.35 12.87 3.59
C GLY A 194 -11.84 11.68 4.42
N GLU A 195 -10.65 11.16 4.12
CA GLU A 195 -10.08 10.01 4.85
C GLU A 195 -8.54 10.11 4.95
N PRO A 196 -7.92 9.46 5.95
CA PRO A 196 -6.47 9.34 6.06
C PRO A 196 -5.91 8.36 5.05
N PHE A 197 -4.63 8.47 4.73
CA PHE A 197 -3.92 7.43 3.98
C PHE A 197 -3.08 6.53 4.88
N THR A 198 -2.43 7.12 5.86
CA THR A 198 -1.53 6.44 6.78
C THR A 198 -1.77 6.86 8.22
N HIS A 199 -1.37 6.00 9.14
CA HIS A 199 -1.34 6.28 10.56
C HIS A 199 -0.02 5.81 11.16
N THR A 200 0.41 6.50 12.22
CA THR A 200 1.50 6.04 13.08
C THR A 200 0.97 5.76 14.48
N GLY A 201 1.24 4.59 15.02
CA GLY A 201 0.81 4.21 16.36
C GLY A 201 0.81 2.71 16.58
N ALA A 202 -0.19 2.21 17.29
CA ALA A 202 -0.37 0.80 17.58
C ALA A 202 -1.80 0.34 17.31
N LEU A 203 -1.94 -0.79 16.62
CA LEU A 203 -3.18 -1.54 16.46
C LEU A 203 -3.06 -2.87 17.19
N PHE A 204 -4.16 -3.31 17.80
CA PHE A 204 -4.32 -4.61 18.41
C PHE A 204 -5.53 -5.30 17.80
N SER A 205 -5.31 -6.47 17.22
CA SER A 205 -6.33 -7.29 16.57
C SER A 205 -6.49 -8.61 17.30
N MET A 206 -7.73 -9.04 17.52
CA MET A 206 -8.03 -10.31 18.19
C MET A 206 -9.34 -10.92 17.64
N PRO A 207 -9.38 -12.25 17.41
CA PRO A 207 -10.63 -12.96 17.14
C PRO A 207 -11.56 -12.90 18.36
N LEU A 208 -12.80 -12.46 18.16
CA LEU A 208 -13.85 -12.52 19.19
C LEU A 208 -14.54 -13.88 19.17
N VAL A 209 -14.88 -14.36 17.97
CA VAL A 209 -15.44 -15.69 17.66
C VAL A 209 -14.93 -16.11 16.27
N ASN A 210 -15.26 -17.32 15.82
CA ASN A 210 -14.70 -17.92 14.59
C ASN A 210 -14.80 -17.06 13.32
N ASN A 211 -15.76 -16.14 13.25
CA ASN A 211 -16.06 -15.36 12.07
C ASN A 211 -16.09 -13.85 12.34
N LEU A 212 -15.69 -13.41 13.52
CA LEU A 212 -15.68 -12.01 13.90
C LEU A 212 -14.40 -11.68 14.64
N SER A 213 -13.67 -10.70 14.16
CA SER A 213 -12.52 -10.13 14.85
C SER A 213 -12.75 -8.65 15.14
N VAL A 214 -12.00 -8.15 16.12
CA VAL A 214 -11.96 -6.73 16.46
C VAL A 214 -10.54 -6.23 16.29
N THR A 215 -10.43 -5.00 15.80
CA THR A 215 -9.20 -4.22 15.80
C THR A 215 -9.45 -2.92 16.54
N VAL A 216 -8.55 -2.57 17.46
CA VAL A 216 -8.56 -1.27 18.16
C VAL A 216 -7.15 -0.70 18.17
N GLY A 217 -7.03 0.61 18.23
CA GLY A 217 -5.73 1.26 18.18
C GLY A 217 -5.71 2.66 18.73
N ALA A 218 -4.50 3.06 19.09
CA ALA A 218 -4.13 4.43 19.43
C ALA A 218 -3.12 4.89 18.37
N VAL A 219 -3.46 5.95 17.66
CA VAL A 219 -2.67 6.47 16.54
C VAL A 219 -2.52 7.98 16.65
N ASN A 220 -1.52 8.52 15.98
CA ASN A 220 -1.44 9.94 15.68
C ASN A 220 -2.58 10.35 14.72
N GLY A 221 -2.65 11.64 14.40
CA GLY A 221 -3.57 12.13 13.39
C GLY A 221 -3.30 11.55 12.00
N TRP A 222 -4.16 11.91 11.05
CA TRP A 222 -4.03 11.51 9.65
C TRP A 222 -2.66 11.91 9.11
N ASP A 223 -1.98 10.95 8.47
CA ASP A 223 -0.74 11.19 7.73
C ASP A 223 0.35 11.87 8.57
N SER A 224 0.39 11.52 9.86
CA SER A 224 1.29 12.11 10.84
C SER A 224 2.12 11.05 11.56
N PHE A 225 3.43 11.12 11.39
CA PHE A 225 4.41 10.25 12.03
C PHE A 225 4.82 10.73 13.41
N THR A 226 5.01 12.02 13.58
CA THR A 226 5.12 12.67 14.88
C THR A 226 3.72 13.05 15.37
N ALA A 227 3.52 13.10 16.69
CA ALA A 227 2.32 13.73 17.20
C ALA A 227 2.50 15.25 17.05
N ASP A 228 1.67 15.92 16.24
CA ASP A 228 1.29 17.31 16.50
C ASP A 228 0.12 17.84 15.64
N ILE A 229 -1.01 18.07 16.33
CA ILE A 229 -1.77 19.33 16.30
C ILE A 229 -2.48 19.59 17.65
N ASP A 230 -2.57 18.57 18.54
CA ASP A 230 -3.08 18.69 19.92
C ASP A 230 -2.42 17.71 20.93
N ASP A 231 -1.26 17.08 20.59
CA ASP A 231 -0.55 16.12 21.46
C ASP A 231 -1.40 14.94 21.98
N ALA A 232 -2.56 14.71 21.35
CA ALA A 232 -3.56 13.74 21.76
C ALA A 232 -3.56 12.53 20.84
N TRP A 233 -3.49 11.33 21.44
CA TRP A 233 -3.71 10.07 20.74
C TRP A 233 -5.15 10.00 20.23
N ASN A 234 -5.30 9.63 18.95
CA ASN A 234 -6.57 9.35 18.32
C ASN A 234 -6.91 7.86 18.49
N PHE A 235 -8.18 7.58 18.72
CA PHE A 235 -8.69 6.22 18.70
C PHE A 235 -9.08 5.81 17.27
N ILE A 236 -8.69 4.61 16.87
CA ILE A 236 -9.14 3.97 15.63
C ILE A 236 -9.55 2.53 15.93
N GLY A 237 -10.55 2.00 15.22
CA GLY A 237 -10.96 0.62 15.40
C GLY A 237 -12.02 0.17 14.41
N GLY A 238 -12.23 -1.14 14.35
CA GLY A 238 -13.15 -1.78 13.43
C GLY A 238 -13.51 -3.20 13.86
N LEU A 239 -14.59 -3.71 13.28
CA LEU A 239 -15.00 -5.10 13.38
C LEU A 239 -14.90 -5.72 11.99
N ASN A 240 -14.27 -6.88 11.88
CA ASN A 240 -14.20 -7.62 10.63
C ASN A 240 -14.99 -8.91 10.75
N TRP A 241 -15.95 -9.10 9.83
CA TRP A 241 -16.80 -10.28 9.78
C TRP A 241 -16.55 -11.06 8.48
N ASP A 242 -16.28 -12.35 8.62
CA ASP A 242 -16.17 -13.29 7.50
C ASP A 242 -17.45 -14.14 7.45
N ASN A 243 -18.13 -14.18 6.31
CA ASN A 243 -19.37 -14.94 6.19
C ASN A 243 -19.13 -16.46 6.08
N GLY A 244 -17.88 -16.91 5.97
CA GLY A 244 -17.48 -18.32 5.88
C GLY A 244 -17.88 -18.99 4.57
N VAL A 245 -18.23 -18.22 3.54
CA VAL A 245 -18.53 -18.71 2.20
C VAL A 245 -17.34 -18.38 1.30
N GLU A 246 -16.62 -19.40 0.85
CA GLU A 246 -15.59 -19.24 -0.19
C GLU A 246 -16.27 -18.69 -1.46
N GLY A 247 -15.81 -17.52 -1.90
CA GLY A 247 -16.27 -16.82 -3.11
C GLY A 247 -15.50 -17.22 -4.35
#